data_AF-A0A538QIW3-F1
#
_entry.id   AF-A0A538QIW3-F1
#
_cell.length_a   1.000
_cell.length_b   1.000
_cell.length_c   1.000
_cell.angle_alpha   90.00
_cell.angle_beta   90.00
_cell.angle_gamma   90.00
#
_symmetry.space_group_name_H-M   'P 1'
#
loop_
_entity.id
_entity.type
_entity.pdbx_description
1 polymer ?
#
loop_
_entity_poly.entity_id
_entity_poly.type
_entity_poly.pdbx_seq_one_letter_code
_entity_poly.pdbx_strand_id
1 'polypeptide(L)'
;MIEGIAAPVGAWQGKLEDTVFSISGFVGGALGYESTRVDGADVKSRSVGPIAALGFDINVPGKLGGFFHDGLRPGLFLSVIDVGALMSYGYDTPSQNTNDKSLQAGQTTPIGFAQIFAPGAFVRLGISRTPLVIGGGVSFLPRGRSITTTDSAMTTSEERSAVRWSLFLAVDVTILPF
;
A
#
# COMPACT_ATOMS: atom_id res chain seq x y z
N MET A 1 -14.11 -26.08 11.89
CA MET A 1 -13.05 -25.68 12.84
C MET A 1 -12.10 -24.72 12.13
N ILE A 2 -12.59 -23.52 11.83
CA ILE A 2 -11.75 -22.39 11.39
C ILE A 2 -11.97 -21.18 12.32
N GLU A 3 -13.06 -21.21 13.11
CA GLU A 3 -13.48 -20.17 14.04
C GLU A 3 -12.60 -20.06 15.30
N GLY A 4 -11.76 -21.06 15.60
CA GLY A 4 -10.85 -21.06 16.77
C GLY A 4 -9.45 -20.53 16.49
N ILE A 5 -9.15 -20.14 15.25
CA ILE A 5 -7.83 -19.67 14.81
C ILE A 5 -7.82 -18.14 14.67
N ALA A 6 -8.98 -17.50 14.47
CA ALA A 6 -9.07 -16.05 14.42
C ALA A 6 -8.91 -15.45 15.83
N ALA A 7 -8.05 -14.44 15.96
CA ALA A 7 -7.86 -13.73 17.21
C ALA A 7 -9.20 -13.16 17.73
N PRO A 8 -9.45 -13.19 19.05
CA PRO A 8 -10.68 -12.65 19.63
C PRO A 8 -10.80 -11.15 19.32
N VAL A 9 -12.05 -10.69 19.19
CA VAL A 9 -12.36 -9.27 18.95
C VAL A 9 -11.73 -8.44 20.07
N GLY A 10 -10.80 -7.54 19.73
CA GLY A 10 -10.02 -6.78 20.72
C GLY A 10 -8.55 -7.18 20.85
N ALA A 11 -8.08 -8.21 20.14
CA ALA A 11 -6.66 -8.59 20.12
C ALA A 11 -5.71 -7.45 19.69
N TRP A 12 -6.23 -6.47 18.96
CA TRP A 12 -5.51 -5.22 18.63
C TRP A 12 -5.03 -4.45 19.87
N GLN A 13 -5.74 -4.54 21.00
CA GLN A 13 -5.35 -3.85 22.25
C GLN A 13 -4.09 -4.48 22.86
N GLY A 14 -4.07 -5.82 23.00
CA GLY A 14 -2.89 -6.53 23.53
C GLY A 14 -1.69 -6.40 22.61
N LYS A 15 -1.93 -6.44 21.30
CA LYS A 15 -0.91 -6.21 20.27
C LYS A 15 -0.21 -4.85 20.39
N LEU A 16 -0.95 -3.82 20.81
CA LEU A 16 -0.41 -2.48 20.99
C LEU A 16 0.47 -2.36 22.25
N GLU A 17 0.32 -3.24 23.23
CA GLU A 17 1.00 -3.11 24.54
C GLU A 17 2.39 -3.73 24.61
N ASP A 18 2.61 -4.82 23.87
CA ASP A 18 3.86 -5.58 23.92
C ASP A 18 4.55 -5.68 22.55
N THR A 19 5.79 -6.21 22.57
CA THR A 19 6.44 -6.65 21.32
C THR A 19 5.69 -7.87 20.82
N VAL A 20 4.80 -7.68 19.84
CA VAL A 20 3.99 -8.76 19.28
C VAL A 20 4.27 -8.90 17.80
N PHE A 21 4.57 -10.13 17.39
CA PHE A 21 4.58 -10.53 15.99
C PHE A 21 3.17 -11.00 15.62
N SER A 22 2.64 -10.60 14.47
CA SER A 22 1.28 -10.97 14.10
C SER A 22 1.08 -11.03 12.60
N ILE A 23 0.06 -11.75 12.16
CA ILE A 23 -0.52 -11.59 10.83
C ILE A 23 -1.69 -10.63 10.97
N SER A 24 -1.63 -9.53 10.24
CA SER A 24 -2.59 -8.44 10.33
C SER A 24 -3.02 -7.96 8.95
N GLY A 25 -4.28 -7.56 8.86
CA GLY A 25 -4.86 -6.85 7.73
C GLY A 25 -5.07 -5.38 8.05
N PHE A 26 -4.84 -4.51 7.07
CA PHE A 26 -5.16 -3.08 7.15
C PHE A 26 -6.14 -2.72 6.04
N VAL A 27 -7.30 -2.18 6.45
CA VAL A 27 -8.36 -1.75 5.54
C VAL A 27 -8.70 -0.29 5.77
N GLY A 28 -8.64 0.54 4.73
CA GLY A 28 -8.92 1.96 4.85
C GLY A 28 -8.66 2.76 3.58
N GLY A 29 -8.24 4.01 3.73
CA GLY A 29 -7.90 4.90 2.63
C GLY A 29 -6.40 5.16 2.54
N ALA A 30 -5.89 5.29 1.33
CA ALA A 30 -4.51 5.61 1.02
C ALA A 30 -4.37 6.69 -0.04
N LEU A 31 -3.34 7.51 0.14
CA LEU A 31 -2.85 8.50 -0.80
C LEU A 31 -1.43 8.10 -1.16
N GLY A 32 -1.06 8.21 -2.41
CA GLY A 32 0.22 7.70 -2.86
C GLY A 32 0.78 8.38 -4.08
N TYR A 33 1.98 7.92 -4.41
CA TYR A 33 2.73 8.31 -5.57
C TYR A 33 3.37 7.08 -6.17
N GLU A 34 3.19 6.90 -7.47
CA GLU A 34 3.70 5.77 -8.20
C GLU A 34 4.78 6.21 -9.17
N SER A 35 5.82 5.39 -9.28
CA SER A 35 6.88 5.56 -10.26
C SER A 35 7.06 4.28 -11.05
N THR A 36 7.09 4.42 -12.37
CA THR A 36 7.36 3.33 -13.32
C THR A 36 8.47 3.75 -14.25
N ARG A 37 9.43 2.86 -14.50
CA ARG A 37 10.54 3.13 -15.40
C ARG A 37 10.22 2.69 -16.83
N VAL A 38 10.37 3.59 -17.78
CA VAL A 38 10.14 3.37 -19.21
C VAL A 38 11.35 3.86 -19.98
N ASP A 39 12.03 2.97 -20.71
CA ASP A 39 13.17 3.31 -21.56
C ASP A 39 14.22 4.23 -20.90
N GLY A 40 14.45 4.02 -19.60
CA GLY A 40 15.41 4.78 -18.80
C GLY A 40 14.85 6.04 -18.10
N ALA A 41 13.64 6.49 -18.46
CA ALA A 41 12.94 7.60 -17.85
C ALA A 41 11.94 7.15 -16.76
N ASP A 42 11.82 7.94 -15.69
CA ASP A 42 10.87 7.67 -14.61
C ASP A 42 9.55 8.41 -14.85
N VAL A 43 8.51 7.65 -15.20
CA VAL A 43 7.14 8.14 -15.29
C VAL A 43 6.52 8.09 -13.90
N LYS A 44 5.87 9.18 -13.51
CA LYS A 44 5.49 9.46 -12.14
C LYS A 44 4.03 9.90 -12.10
N SER A 45 3.23 9.28 -11.25
CA SER A 45 1.80 9.59 -11.11
C SER A 45 1.40 9.67 -9.65
N ARG A 46 0.36 10.45 -9.34
CA ARG A 46 -0.25 10.46 -8.01
C ARG A 46 -1.37 9.44 -7.99
N SER A 47 -1.55 8.75 -6.86
CA SER A 47 -2.63 7.80 -6.68
C SER A 47 -3.41 8.06 -5.40
N VAL A 48 -4.69 7.73 -5.44
CA VAL A 48 -5.57 7.75 -4.27
C VAL A 48 -6.53 6.57 -4.39
N GLY A 49 -6.82 5.91 -3.29
CA GLY A 49 -7.73 4.77 -3.30
C GLY A 49 -7.80 4.07 -1.96
N PRO A 50 -8.49 2.94 -1.90
CA PRO A 50 -8.49 2.13 -0.70
C PRO A 50 -7.13 1.44 -0.50
N ILE A 51 -6.82 1.10 0.74
CA ILE A 51 -5.82 0.10 1.10
C ILE A 51 -6.56 -1.12 1.66
N ALA A 52 -6.15 -2.31 1.25
CA ALA A 52 -6.67 -3.56 1.77
C ALA A 52 -5.53 -4.59 1.78
N ALA A 53 -4.56 -4.33 2.66
CA ALA A 53 -3.29 -5.05 2.71
C ALA A 53 -3.31 -6.13 3.79
N LEU A 54 -2.73 -7.29 3.51
CA LEU A 54 -2.55 -8.41 4.42
C LEU A 54 -1.07 -8.79 4.47
N GLY A 55 -0.56 -9.01 5.68
CA GLY A 55 0.85 -9.33 5.85
C GLY A 55 1.28 -9.57 7.28
N PHE A 56 2.59 -9.55 7.48
CA PHE A 56 3.22 -9.71 8.78
C PHE A 56 3.41 -8.36 9.44
N ASP A 57 3.20 -8.32 10.75
CA ASP A 57 3.20 -7.08 11.50
C ASP A 57 3.92 -7.24 12.83
N ILE A 58 4.83 -6.32 13.09
CA ILE A 58 5.69 -6.30 14.28
C ILE A 58 5.39 -5.02 15.04
N ASN A 59 4.93 -5.14 16.28
CA ASN A 59 4.83 -4.00 17.18
C ASN A 59 6.15 -3.79 17.90
N VAL A 60 6.57 -2.53 17.96
CA VAL A 60 7.69 -2.15 18.81
C VAL A 60 7.10 -1.52 20.07
N PRO A 61 7.43 -2.03 21.27
CA PRO A 61 6.92 -1.50 22.52
C PRO A 61 7.47 -0.10 22.71
N GLY A 62 6.56 0.83 22.98
CA GLY A 62 6.92 2.23 23.12
C GLY A 62 5.73 3.12 22.80
N LYS A 63 5.66 4.25 23.51
CA LYS A 63 4.74 5.33 23.17
C LYS A 63 5.58 6.47 22.61
N LEU A 64 5.37 6.83 21.35
CA LEU A 64 5.79 8.15 20.91
C LEU A 64 4.83 9.16 21.53
N GLY A 65 5.36 10.00 22.42
CA GLY A 65 4.64 11.15 22.95
C GLY A 65 4.38 12.17 21.84
N GLY A 66 3.15 12.70 21.78
CA GLY A 66 2.71 13.62 20.72
C GLY A 66 1.28 14.12 20.94
N PHE A 67 0.69 14.74 19.90
CA PHE A 67 -0.64 15.38 19.90
C PHE A 67 -1.80 14.50 20.43
N PHE A 68 -1.64 13.18 20.46
CA PHE A 68 -2.63 12.25 20.99
C PHE A 68 -2.32 11.95 22.47
N HIS A 69 -3.24 12.31 23.37
CA HIS A 69 -3.13 12.14 24.83
C HIS A 69 -2.79 10.70 25.26
N ASP A 70 -3.13 9.69 24.46
CA ASP A 70 -2.94 8.28 24.79
C ASP A 70 -1.70 7.64 24.12
N GLY A 71 -0.93 8.42 23.35
CA GLY A 71 0.34 8.02 22.71
C GLY A 71 0.17 7.26 21.38
N LEU A 72 1.15 7.41 20.49
CA LEU A 72 1.23 6.63 19.24
C LEU A 72 2.14 5.43 19.43
N ARG A 73 1.78 4.29 18.85
CA ARG A 73 2.52 3.04 19.01
C ARG A 73 3.18 2.59 17.70
N PRO A 74 4.51 2.64 17.59
CA PRO A 74 5.20 2.33 16.35
C PRO A 74 5.20 0.83 16.05
N GLY A 75 5.13 0.51 14.78
CA GLY A 75 5.25 -0.85 14.28
C GLY A 75 5.72 -0.89 12.84
N LEU A 76 6.15 -2.08 12.42
CA LEU A 76 6.58 -2.40 11.08
C LEU A 76 5.63 -3.42 10.48
N PHE A 77 5.14 -3.12 9.29
CA PHE A 77 4.24 -3.99 8.54
C PHE A 77 4.83 -4.37 7.19
N LEU A 78 4.88 -5.66 6.93
CA LEU A 78 5.31 -6.25 5.66
C LEU A 78 4.10 -6.84 4.95
N SER A 79 3.57 -6.13 3.96
CA SER A 79 2.46 -6.63 3.15
C SER A 79 2.93 -7.67 2.16
N VAL A 80 2.10 -8.68 1.93
CA VAL A 80 2.28 -9.69 0.88
C VAL A 80 1.20 -9.53 -0.18
N ILE A 81 -0.03 -9.24 0.29
CA ILE A 81 -1.22 -9.08 -0.54
C ILE A 81 -1.76 -7.67 -0.30
N ASP A 82 -2.14 -6.95 -1.36
CA ASP A 82 -2.92 -5.71 -1.24
C ASP A 82 -3.95 -5.63 -2.36
N VAL A 83 -5.22 -5.88 -1.99
CA VAL A 83 -6.34 -5.81 -2.93
C VAL A 83 -6.72 -4.36 -3.22
N GLY A 84 -6.40 -3.43 -2.31
CA GLY A 84 -6.66 -2.00 -2.48
C GLY A 84 -5.88 -1.40 -3.65
N ALA A 85 -4.72 -1.98 -3.98
CA ALA A 85 -3.94 -1.61 -5.16
C ALA A 85 -4.73 -1.72 -6.48
N LEU A 86 -5.64 -2.70 -6.60
CA LEU A 86 -6.49 -2.86 -7.79
C LEU A 86 -7.52 -1.73 -7.96
N MET A 87 -7.92 -1.14 -6.84
CA MET A 87 -8.95 -0.11 -6.78
C MET A 87 -8.35 1.29 -6.66
N SER A 88 -7.03 1.42 -6.74
CA SER A 88 -6.36 2.71 -6.67
C SER A 88 -6.49 3.46 -7.99
N TYR A 89 -7.00 4.68 -7.91
CA TYR A 89 -7.12 5.57 -9.04
C TYR A 89 -5.86 6.43 -9.14
N GLY A 90 -5.17 6.36 -10.29
CA GLY A 90 -4.07 7.25 -10.62
C GLY A 90 -4.60 8.47 -11.38
N TYR A 91 -4.30 9.68 -10.91
CA TYR A 91 -4.55 10.90 -11.68
C TYR A 91 -3.26 11.30 -12.40
N ASP A 92 -3.36 11.52 -13.72
CA ASP A 92 -2.23 11.81 -14.58
C ASP A 92 -1.52 13.11 -14.16
N THR A 93 -0.20 13.02 -14.07
CA THR A 93 0.67 14.20 -14.00
C THR A 93 1.12 14.50 -15.45
N PRO A 94 1.17 15.76 -15.89
CA PRO A 94 1.29 16.14 -17.30
C PRO A 94 2.40 15.40 -18.05
N SER A 95 2.07 14.99 -19.29
CA SER A 95 2.92 14.30 -20.28
C SER A 95 4.39 14.67 -20.15
N GLN A 96 5.22 13.69 -19.78
CA GLN A 96 6.67 13.81 -19.86
C GLN A 96 7.06 13.54 -21.32
N ASN A 97 7.62 14.55 -21.99
CA ASN A 97 8.21 14.36 -23.31
C ASN A 97 9.64 13.86 -23.13
N THR A 98 9.96 12.69 -23.69
CA THR A 98 11.34 12.20 -23.72
C THR A 98 11.59 11.62 -25.12
N ASN A 99 12.62 12.14 -25.80
CA ASN A 99 13.06 11.68 -27.13
C ASN A 99 11.92 11.59 -28.18
N ASP A 100 11.18 12.68 -28.39
CA ASP A 100 10.05 12.79 -29.33
C ASP A 100 8.86 11.84 -29.10
N LYS A 101 8.83 11.14 -27.96
CA LYS A 101 7.72 10.27 -27.55
C LYS A 101 6.95 10.88 -26.39
N SER A 102 5.62 10.85 -26.51
CA SER A 102 4.72 11.17 -25.40
C SER A 102 4.45 9.91 -24.59
N LEU A 103 4.85 9.92 -23.32
CA LEU A 103 4.61 8.82 -22.38
C LEU A 103 3.43 9.20 -21.48
N GLN A 104 2.35 8.41 -21.54
CA GLN A 104 1.22 8.55 -20.64
C GLN A 104 1.05 7.26 -19.84
N ALA A 105 1.04 7.39 -18.52
CA ALA A 105 0.65 6.30 -17.64
C ALA A 105 -0.86 6.11 -17.76
N GLY A 106 -1.30 4.99 -18.32
CA GLY A 106 -2.71 4.68 -18.43
C GLY A 106 -3.36 4.32 -17.10
N GLN A 107 -4.69 4.29 -17.11
CA GLN A 107 -5.49 3.77 -16.01
C GLN A 107 -5.12 2.31 -15.73
N THR A 108 -5.35 1.89 -14.47
CA THR A 108 -5.06 0.55 -13.95
C THR A 108 -5.34 -0.56 -14.97
N THR A 109 -4.32 -1.38 -15.22
CA THR A 109 -4.35 -2.51 -16.15
C THR A 109 -5.50 -3.49 -15.82
N PRO A 110 -6.12 -4.16 -16.82
CA PRO A 110 -7.15 -5.16 -16.59
C PRO A 110 -6.77 -6.19 -15.51
N ILE A 111 -7.74 -6.46 -14.65
CA ILE A 111 -7.61 -7.19 -13.37
C ILE A 111 -6.96 -8.56 -13.59
N GLY A 112 -5.73 -8.72 -13.09
CA GLY A 112 -5.02 -10.01 -13.07
C GLY A 112 -4.69 -10.45 -11.64
N PHE A 113 -4.73 -11.75 -11.37
CA PHE A 113 -4.37 -12.30 -10.04
C PHE A 113 -2.96 -11.90 -9.57
N ALA A 114 -2.05 -11.64 -10.51
CA ALA A 114 -0.69 -11.20 -10.20
C ALA A 114 -0.63 -9.83 -9.50
N GLN A 115 -1.61 -8.95 -9.71
CA GLN A 115 -1.66 -7.62 -9.11
C GLN A 115 -2.13 -7.63 -7.65
N ILE A 116 -2.76 -8.73 -7.21
CA ILE A 116 -3.13 -8.95 -5.79
C ILE A 116 -1.86 -9.13 -4.95
N PHE A 117 -0.81 -9.70 -5.54
CA PHE A 117 0.49 -9.87 -4.91
C PHE A 117 1.30 -8.58 -5.02
N ALA A 118 1.05 -7.66 -4.10
CA ALA A 118 1.72 -6.37 -4.00
C ALA A 118 2.57 -6.32 -2.72
N PRO A 119 3.79 -6.91 -2.74
CA PRO A 119 4.63 -6.92 -1.57
C PRO A 119 5.08 -5.50 -1.21
N GLY A 120 5.11 -5.20 0.09
CA GLY A 120 5.41 -3.85 0.57
C GLY A 120 5.92 -3.82 2.00
N ALA A 121 6.55 -2.72 2.35
CA ALA A 121 7.08 -2.47 3.68
C ALA A 121 6.60 -1.09 4.15
N PHE A 122 6.01 -1.07 5.34
CA PHE A 122 5.37 0.10 5.90
C PHE A 122 5.78 0.30 7.35
N VAL A 123 5.99 1.55 7.70
CA VAL A 123 5.99 1.98 9.11
C VAL A 123 4.56 2.38 9.44
N ARG A 124 4.10 1.96 10.61
CA ARG A 124 2.78 2.32 11.11
C ARG A 124 2.82 2.84 12.54
N LEU A 125 1.81 3.63 12.87
CA LEU A 125 1.59 4.21 14.18
C LEU A 125 0.14 3.89 14.57
N GLY A 126 -0.02 2.99 15.53
CA GLY A 126 -1.33 2.69 16.12
C GLY A 126 -1.78 3.83 17.03
N ILE A 127 -3.04 4.26 16.87
CA ILE A 127 -3.65 5.28 17.72
C ILE A 127 -4.19 4.56 18.97
N SER A 128 -3.58 4.84 20.12
CA SER A 128 -3.93 4.19 21.38
C SER A 128 -5.43 4.26 21.69
N ARG A 129 -5.97 3.15 22.25
CA ARG A 129 -7.39 2.94 22.53
C ARG A 129 -8.32 2.98 21.31
N THR A 130 -7.79 2.91 20.09
CA THR A 130 -8.59 2.75 18.88
C THR A 130 -8.01 1.65 17.98
N PRO A 131 -8.82 1.00 17.14
CA PRO A 131 -8.33 0.10 16.11
C PRO A 131 -7.75 0.86 14.90
N LEU A 132 -7.55 2.18 15.00
CA LEU A 132 -7.08 3.00 13.89
C LEU A 132 -5.56 3.08 13.86
N VAL A 133 -5.03 3.06 12.65
CA VAL A 133 -3.61 3.07 12.37
C VAL A 133 -3.35 4.05 11.24
N ILE A 134 -2.37 4.91 11.44
CA ILE A 134 -1.78 5.70 10.35
C ILE A 134 -0.47 5.06 9.95
N GLY A 135 -0.16 5.05 8.68
CA GLY A 135 1.10 4.47 8.22
C GLY A 135 1.59 5.05 6.92
N GLY A 136 2.85 4.77 6.65
CA GLY A 136 3.54 5.23 5.47
C GLY A 136 4.58 4.22 5.02
N GLY A 137 4.71 4.01 3.71
CA GLY A 137 5.66 3.02 3.21
C GLY A 137 5.68 2.87 1.70
N VAL A 138 6.28 1.78 1.26
CA VAL A 138 6.50 1.45 -0.14
C VAL A 138 5.94 0.07 -0.47
N SER A 139 5.33 -0.05 -1.64
CA SER A 139 4.86 -1.32 -2.19
C SER A 139 5.28 -1.46 -3.65
N PHE A 140 5.62 -2.68 -4.05
CA PHE A 140 5.87 -3.05 -5.44
C PHE A 140 4.59 -3.63 -6.04
N LEU A 141 4.17 -3.09 -7.20
CA LEU A 141 3.01 -3.55 -7.94
C LEU A 141 3.47 -4.22 -9.24
N PRO A 142 3.49 -5.56 -9.29
CA PRO A 142 3.75 -6.28 -10.54
C PRO A 142 2.64 -5.94 -11.55
N ARG A 143 3.01 -5.48 -12.75
CA ARG A 143 2.06 -5.16 -13.83
C ARG A 143 0.99 -4.12 -13.40
N GLY A 144 1.40 -3.14 -12.61
CA GLY A 144 0.51 -2.14 -12.00
C GLY A 144 0.00 -1.06 -12.95
N ARG A 145 0.70 -0.79 -14.07
CA ARG A 145 0.31 0.25 -15.02
C ARG A 145 0.44 -0.21 -16.47
N SER A 146 -0.52 0.20 -17.28
CA SER A 146 -0.42 0.15 -18.74
C SER A 146 0.20 1.45 -19.21
N ILE A 147 1.28 1.40 -19.98
CA ILE A 147 1.95 2.60 -20.49
C ILE A 147 1.69 2.67 -21.98
N THR A 148 1.02 3.75 -22.37
CA THR A 148 0.72 4.03 -23.76
C THR A 148 1.83 4.91 -24.30
N THR A 149 2.61 4.36 -25.23
CA THR A 149 3.62 5.10 -25.99
C THR A 149 3.03 5.42 -27.35
N THR A 150 2.93 6.71 -27.68
CA THR A 150 2.55 7.15 -29.03
C THR A 150 3.80 7.60 -29.76
N ASP A 151 4.20 6.84 -30.78
CA ASP A 151 5.16 7.25 -31.80
C ASP A 151 4.39 7.64 -33.07
N SER A 152 4.98 8.45 -33.96
CA SER A 152 4.32 9.24 -35.03
C SER A 152 3.43 8.47 -36.03
N ALA A 153 3.29 7.15 -35.91
CA ALA A 153 2.33 6.32 -36.66
C ALA A 153 1.76 5.10 -35.87
N MET A 154 2.14 4.88 -34.60
CA MET A 154 1.77 3.69 -33.85
C MET A 154 1.62 3.96 -32.35
N THR A 155 0.50 3.51 -31.78
CA THR A 155 0.24 3.51 -30.34
C THR A 155 0.46 2.10 -29.81
N THR A 156 1.43 1.93 -28.90
CA THR A 156 1.70 0.64 -28.24
C THR A 156 1.41 0.77 -26.75
N SER A 157 0.71 -0.21 -26.20
CA SER A 157 0.33 -0.28 -24.79
C SER A 157 1.02 -1.46 -24.14
N GLU A 158 1.88 -1.22 -23.15
CA GLU A 158 2.60 -2.27 -22.43
C GLU A 158 2.34 -2.22 -20.93
N GLU A 159 2.22 -3.39 -20.31
CA GLU A 159 2.11 -3.49 -18.85
C GLU A 159 3.49 -3.45 -18.19
N ARG A 160 3.65 -2.57 -17.21
CA ARG A 160 4.91 -2.40 -16.48
C ARG A 160 4.68 -2.45 -14.98
N SER A 161 5.70 -2.87 -14.25
CA SER A 161 5.70 -2.87 -12.79
C SER A 161 5.90 -1.44 -12.26
N ALA A 162 5.22 -1.12 -11.17
CA ALA A 162 5.31 0.19 -10.53
C ALA A 162 5.81 0.06 -9.08
N VAL A 163 6.53 1.07 -8.60
CA VAL A 163 6.80 1.26 -7.17
C VAL A 163 5.88 2.36 -6.65
N ARG A 164 5.13 2.06 -5.60
CA ARG A 164 4.17 2.98 -4.98
C ARG A 164 4.64 3.36 -3.59
N TRP A 165 4.75 4.66 -3.34
CA TRP A 165 4.86 5.25 -2.02
C TRP A 165 3.46 5.59 -1.54
N SER A 166 3.11 5.26 -0.30
CA SER A 166 1.75 5.50 0.21
C SER A 166 1.76 5.98 1.65
N LEU A 167 0.83 6.88 1.95
CA LEU A 167 0.37 7.21 3.29
C LEU A 167 -1.06 6.67 3.43
N PHE A 168 -1.38 6.06 4.55
CA PHE A 168 -2.70 5.48 4.77
C PHE A 168 -3.24 5.78 6.17
N LEU A 169 -4.56 5.77 6.25
CA LEU A 169 -5.34 5.68 7.48
C LEU A 169 -6.23 4.44 7.35
N ALA A 170 -6.06 3.49 8.25
CA ALA A 170 -6.70 2.18 8.15
C ALA A 170 -7.13 1.64 9.52
N VAL A 171 -8.03 0.67 9.48
CA VAL A 171 -8.41 -0.16 10.62
C VAL A 171 -7.47 -1.36 10.69
N ASP A 172 -6.90 -1.62 11.87
CA ASP A 172 -6.13 -2.83 12.19
C ASP A 172 -7.07 -4.02 12.42
N VAL A 173 -6.95 -5.01 11.55
CA VAL A 173 -7.60 -6.31 11.70
C VAL A 173 -6.51 -7.33 12.02
N THR A 174 -6.22 -7.48 13.31
CA THR A 174 -5.27 -8.50 13.77
C THR A 174 -5.91 -9.88 13.62
N ILE A 175 -5.32 -10.73 12.79
CA ILE A 175 -5.85 -12.07 12.48
C ILE A 175 -5.24 -13.09 13.43
N LEU A 176 -3.91 -13.07 13.58
CA LEU A 176 -3.15 -14.03 14.36
C LEU A 176 -1.99 -13.35 15.09
N PRO A 177 -2.06 -13.10 16.41
CA PRO A 177 -0.93 -12.70 17.23
C PRO A 177 -0.09 -13.91 17.68
N PHE A 178 1.23 -13.73 17.78
CA PHE A 178 2.22 -14.69 18.25
C PHE A 178 3.09 -14.08 19.35
#